data_AF-A0A354DLK5-F1
#
_entry.id   AF-A0A354DLK5-F1
#
_cell.length_a   1.000
_cell.length_b   1.000
_cell.length_c   1.000
_cell.angle_alpha   90.00
_cell.angle_beta   90.00
_cell.angle_gamma   90.00
#
_symmetry.space_group_name_H-M   'P 1'
#
loop_
_entity.id
_entity.type
_entity.pdbx_description
1 polymer ?
#
loop_
_entity_poly.entity_id
_entity_poly.type
_entity_poly.pdbx_seq_one_letter_code
_entity_poly.pdbx_strand_id
1 'polypeptide(L)'
;VEELTRKLKGPKIHQILFYEESNAFITQIPLLGPFGYYRNYLVIGLPLMMGHSSEEFHAIIAHEIGHLSKSHGRFGSWIYRIQKTWDILMDTMNKNSHWGTWLLKGFFNRFVPYLNAHTFVLRRMNEYEADHCSGVVSSSETTGKTLIRLNLNNIHLDVNFWPKIYKFADEQSFPPQTIYQQMEQALLEPIPAEQGYQWLGQVLKEKTEIGDTHPSLSDRLTSLGVEAKIPDAIECSAFREYIIHPEDILSLLNDIWRNVMGEEWANRYNYVQDQRAKVAELNEKEEKGQLTLDDALNRAIIVEEIDGEEKSFPLYESLAAQYPDQPTAQYYLGRILLKHGRDEGVPRILKAIEMDDEAALNGYPLIYHYYMDHGKEEEAREYEEQTKQSYEIFERYEAEKTTVFEWDIFSPHQMPEDFTKQLKDLLKNYANIEYA
;
A
#
# COMPACT_ATOMS: atom_id res chain seq x y z
N VAL A 1 2.07 -16.88 27.26
CA VAL A 1 1.74 -17.89 26.22
C VAL A 1 1.33 -19.24 26.80
N GLU A 2 2.19 -19.97 27.53
CA GLU A 2 1.86 -21.32 28.05
C GLU A 2 0.59 -21.38 28.91
N GLU A 3 0.36 -20.36 29.72
CA GLU A 3 -0.88 -20.20 30.49
C GLU A 3 -2.11 -20.13 29.58
N LEU A 4 -2.08 -19.26 28.56
CA LEU A 4 -3.16 -19.11 27.59
C LEU A 4 -3.41 -20.40 26.82
N THR A 5 -2.35 -21.10 26.40
CA THR A 5 -2.45 -22.40 25.75
C THR A 5 -3.19 -23.42 26.63
N ARG A 6 -2.91 -23.46 27.94
CA ARG A 6 -3.63 -24.33 28.88
C ARG A 6 -5.08 -23.91 29.06
N LYS A 7 -5.35 -22.62 29.27
CA LYS A 7 -6.70 -22.07 29.50
C LYS A 7 -7.62 -22.32 28.31
N LEU A 8 -7.12 -22.14 27.10
CA LEU A 8 -7.86 -22.32 25.85
C LEU A 8 -7.82 -23.76 25.30
N LYS A 9 -7.11 -24.69 25.97
CA LYS A 9 -6.86 -26.05 25.45
C LYS A 9 -6.27 -26.05 24.03
N GLY A 10 -5.42 -25.06 23.73
CA GLY A 10 -4.75 -24.91 22.45
C GLY A 10 -3.54 -25.85 22.30
N PRO A 11 -2.98 -25.95 21.08
CA PRO A 11 -1.80 -26.78 20.84
C PRO A 11 -0.56 -26.18 21.51
N LYS A 12 0.37 -27.05 21.97
CA LYS A 12 1.64 -26.62 22.58
C LYS A 12 2.44 -25.76 21.59
N ILE A 13 2.76 -24.53 21.97
CA ILE A 13 3.70 -23.68 21.23
C ILE A 13 5.12 -24.14 21.55
N HIS A 14 5.91 -24.41 20.51
CA HIS A 14 7.26 -24.94 20.66
C HIS A 14 8.31 -23.84 20.55
N GLN A 15 8.08 -22.84 19.69
CA GLN A 15 8.97 -21.70 19.50
C GLN A 15 8.14 -20.44 19.28
N ILE A 16 8.67 -19.32 19.74
CA ILE A 16 8.15 -17.98 19.46
C ILE A 16 9.17 -17.32 18.53
N LEU A 17 8.69 -16.76 17.42
CA LEU A 17 9.50 -16.04 16.45
C LEU A 17 9.01 -14.60 16.41
N PHE A 18 9.95 -13.66 16.25
CA PHE A 18 9.63 -12.25 16.03
C PHE A 18 9.70 -11.91 14.55
N TYR A 19 8.86 -10.95 14.14
CA TYR A 19 8.72 -10.51 12.75
C TYR A 19 8.47 -9.00 12.67
N GLU A 20 8.76 -8.39 11.53
CA GLU A 20 8.72 -6.93 11.33
C GLU A 20 7.32 -6.36 11.09
N GLU A 21 6.35 -7.14 10.59
CA GLU A 21 5.00 -6.62 10.34
C GLU A 21 4.13 -6.57 11.60
N SER A 22 3.13 -5.69 11.61
CA SER A 22 2.13 -5.56 12.67
C SER A 22 1.09 -6.70 12.60
N ASN A 23 1.53 -7.94 12.77
CA ASN A 23 0.68 -9.14 12.69
C ASN A 23 1.15 -10.26 13.63
N ALA A 24 0.24 -11.12 14.09
CA ALA A 24 0.56 -12.30 14.88
C ALA A 24 -0.17 -13.52 14.30
N PHE A 25 0.50 -14.66 14.24
CA PHE A 25 -0.13 -15.89 13.76
C PHE A 25 0.56 -17.14 14.30
N ILE A 26 -0.16 -18.25 14.32
CA ILE A 26 0.42 -19.56 14.62
C ILE A 26 0.56 -20.39 13.34
N THR A 27 1.79 -20.82 13.05
CA THR A 27 2.08 -21.76 11.97
C THR A 27 2.49 -23.14 12.49
N GLN A 28 2.05 -24.18 11.80
CA GLN A 28 2.34 -25.58 12.14
C GLN A 28 3.21 -26.21 11.05
N ILE A 29 4.40 -26.70 11.40
CA ILE A 29 5.28 -27.41 10.47
C ILE A 29 5.17 -28.93 10.72
N PRO A 30 4.74 -29.74 9.74
CA PRO A 30 4.70 -31.19 9.89
C PRO A 30 6.12 -31.77 9.91
N LEU A 31 6.43 -32.58 10.91
CA LEU A 31 7.73 -33.24 11.06
C LEU A 31 7.77 -34.64 10.42
N LEU A 32 6.61 -35.27 10.23
CA LEU A 32 6.48 -36.64 9.69
C LEU A 32 5.40 -36.73 8.60
N GLY A 33 5.43 -35.80 7.63
CA GLY A 33 4.46 -35.77 6.54
C GLY A 33 3.00 -35.63 7.04
N PRO A 34 1.99 -36.20 6.36
CA PRO A 34 0.59 -36.06 6.75
C PRO A 34 0.21 -36.79 8.06
N PHE A 35 1.14 -37.52 8.69
CA PHE A 35 0.88 -38.44 9.81
C PHE A 35 1.02 -37.82 11.21
N GLY A 36 0.90 -36.50 11.34
CA GLY A 36 0.33 -35.92 12.56
C GLY A 36 1.26 -35.46 13.70
N TYR A 37 2.57 -35.28 13.45
CA TYR A 37 3.45 -34.55 14.39
C TYR A 37 3.76 -33.16 13.86
N TYR A 38 3.29 -32.13 14.56
CA TYR A 38 3.47 -30.74 14.18
C TYR A 38 4.30 -29.99 15.20
N ARG A 39 5.26 -29.21 14.70
CA ARG A 39 5.93 -28.19 15.48
C ARG A 39 5.19 -26.87 15.28
N ASN A 40 4.68 -26.31 16.37
CA ASN A 40 3.90 -25.08 16.35
C ASN A 40 4.79 -23.89 16.69
N TYR A 41 4.76 -22.89 15.83
CA TYR A 41 5.49 -21.64 15.95
C TYR A 41 4.48 -20.52 16.11
N LEU A 42 4.61 -19.74 17.18
CA LEU A 42 3.90 -18.49 17.32
C LEU A 42 4.79 -17.40 16.74
N VAL A 43 4.34 -16.75 15.67
CA VAL A 43 5.03 -15.62 15.06
C VAL A 43 4.38 -14.35 15.56
N ILE A 44 5.18 -13.42 16.07
CA ILE A 44 4.72 -12.19 16.71
C ILE A 44 5.41 -11.00 16.05
N GLY A 45 4.60 -10.14 15.48
CA GLY A 45 4.98 -8.82 15.03
C GLY A 45 5.43 -7.95 16.20
N LEU A 46 6.64 -7.42 16.12
CA LEU A 46 7.12 -6.50 17.15
C LEU A 46 6.34 -5.19 17.22
N PRO A 47 5.88 -4.59 16.10
CA PRO A 47 4.99 -3.43 16.17
C PRO A 47 3.70 -3.71 16.98
N LEU A 48 3.18 -4.95 16.94
CA LEU A 48 2.05 -5.32 17.80
C LEU A 48 2.40 -5.24 19.27
N MET A 49 3.57 -5.73 19.67
CA MET A 49 3.99 -5.67 21.06
C MET A 49 4.27 -4.23 21.51
N MET A 50 4.84 -3.40 20.63
CA MET A 50 5.16 -1.99 20.90
C MET A 50 3.91 -1.13 21.04
N GLY A 51 2.89 -1.41 20.23
CA GLY A 51 1.68 -0.60 20.16
C GLY A 51 0.52 -1.09 21.01
N HIS A 52 0.67 -2.11 21.86
CA HIS A 52 -0.42 -2.64 22.68
C HIS A 52 0.01 -2.78 24.15
N SER A 53 -0.93 -2.61 25.08
CA SER A 53 -0.69 -2.96 26.49
C SER A 53 -0.53 -4.47 26.66
N SER A 54 -0.06 -4.91 27.82
CA SER A 54 -0.01 -6.34 28.15
C SER A 54 -1.37 -7.02 28.08
N GLU A 55 -2.44 -6.39 28.58
CA GLU A 55 -3.80 -6.93 28.51
C GLU A 55 -4.30 -7.05 27.07
N GLU A 56 -4.06 -6.02 26.26
CA GLU A 56 -4.43 -6.02 24.84
C GLU A 56 -3.63 -7.09 24.08
N PHE A 57 -2.34 -7.23 24.35
CA PHE A 57 -1.49 -8.25 23.74
C PHE A 57 -1.89 -9.67 24.16
N HIS A 58 -2.29 -9.88 25.42
CA HIS A 58 -2.88 -11.14 25.86
C HIS A 58 -4.13 -11.49 25.06
N ALA A 59 -4.98 -10.51 24.75
CA ALA A 59 -6.16 -10.68 23.91
C ALA A 59 -5.78 -11.12 22.47
N ILE A 60 -4.70 -10.55 21.89
CA ILE A 60 -4.17 -10.97 20.58
C ILE A 60 -3.71 -12.43 20.62
N ILE A 61 -2.86 -12.80 21.59
CA ILE A 61 -2.36 -14.19 21.68
C ILE A 61 -3.49 -15.18 21.96
N ALA A 62 -4.50 -14.78 22.73
CA ALA A 62 -5.69 -15.60 22.99
C ALA A 62 -6.53 -15.82 21.71
N HIS A 63 -6.67 -14.78 20.87
CA HIS A 63 -7.31 -14.89 19.56
C HIS A 63 -6.58 -15.91 18.69
N GLU A 64 -5.25 -15.77 18.54
CA GLU A 64 -4.43 -16.67 17.72
C GLU A 64 -4.49 -18.13 18.20
N ILE A 65 -4.43 -18.36 19.52
CA ILE A 65 -4.58 -19.70 20.08
C ILE A 65 -6.00 -20.23 19.86
N GLY A 66 -7.01 -19.34 19.91
CA GLY A 66 -8.41 -19.63 19.63
C GLY A 66 -8.65 -20.24 18.25
N HIS A 67 -7.96 -19.73 17.22
CA HIS A 67 -8.01 -20.30 15.86
C HIS A 67 -7.62 -21.78 15.79
N LEU A 68 -6.78 -22.26 16.71
CA LEU A 68 -6.27 -23.63 16.70
C LEU A 68 -6.94 -24.55 17.73
N SER A 69 -7.60 -24.02 18.76
CA SER A 69 -8.14 -24.80 19.89
C SER A 69 -9.47 -25.51 19.57
N LYS A 70 -10.30 -24.94 18.69
CA LYS A 70 -11.57 -25.53 18.25
C LYS A 70 -11.45 -26.14 16.85
N SER A 71 -10.98 -27.39 16.79
CA SER A 71 -11.11 -28.38 15.69
C SER A 71 -11.10 -27.95 14.20
N HIS A 72 -10.54 -26.81 13.81
CA HIS A 72 -10.47 -26.39 12.40
C HIS A 72 -9.09 -25.82 11.97
N GLY A 73 -8.10 -25.81 12.86
CA GLY A 73 -6.72 -25.36 12.60
C GLY A 73 -5.94 -26.12 11.52
N ARG A 74 -6.47 -27.24 11.01
CA ARG A 74 -5.84 -28.01 9.93
C ARG A 74 -6.03 -27.38 8.55
N PHE A 75 -7.10 -26.63 8.32
CA PHE A 75 -7.51 -26.17 6.99
C PHE A 75 -7.20 -24.67 6.77
N GLY A 76 -7.43 -23.81 7.78
CA GLY A 76 -7.17 -22.36 7.69
C GLY A 76 -5.69 -22.01 7.47
N SER A 77 -4.80 -22.60 8.29
CA SER A 77 -3.35 -22.45 8.16
C SER A 77 -2.79 -23.14 6.91
N TRP A 78 -3.47 -24.17 6.39
CA TRP A 78 -3.11 -24.84 5.14
C TRP A 78 -3.37 -23.93 3.92
N ILE A 79 -4.48 -23.20 3.89
CA ILE A 79 -4.78 -22.24 2.82
C ILE A 79 -3.88 -21.00 2.89
N TYR A 80 -3.55 -20.47 4.08
CA TYR A 80 -2.60 -19.35 4.22
C TYR A 80 -1.19 -19.73 3.71
N ARG A 81 -0.73 -20.95 4.01
CA ARG A 81 0.52 -21.50 3.46
C ARG A 81 0.46 -21.64 1.94
N ILE A 82 -0.67 -22.07 1.40
CA ILE A 82 -0.89 -22.20 -0.04
C ILE A 82 -0.84 -20.83 -0.70
N GLN A 83 -1.53 -19.82 -0.16
CA GLN A 83 -1.52 -18.43 -0.67
C GLN A 83 -0.12 -17.82 -0.65
N LYS A 84 0.57 -17.84 0.49
CA LYS A 84 1.95 -17.29 0.59
C LYS A 84 2.96 -18.07 -0.28
N THR A 85 2.80 -19.38 -0.40
CA THR A 85 3.62 -20.21 -1.30
C THR A 85 3.33 -19.89 -2.76
N TRP A 86 2.09 -19.54 -3.11
CA TRP A 86 1.73 -19.08 -4.45
C TRP A 86 2.23 -17.68 -4.74
N ASP A 87 2.20 -16.75 -3.78
CA ASP A 87 2.74 -15.40 -3.96
C ASP A 87 4.25 -15.45 -4.17
N ILE A 88 4.96 -16.26 -3.37
CA ILE A 88 6.39 -16.52 -3.53
C ILE A 88 6.68 -17.25 -4.85
N LEU A 89 5.88 -18.24 -5.25
CA LEU A 89 6.04 -18.92 -6.54
C LEU A 89 5.78 -17.95 -7.70
N MET A 90 4.76 -17.09 -7.60
CA MET A 90 4.37 -16.15 -8.66
C MET A 90 5.43 -15.06 -8.83
N ASP A 91 5.97 -14.54 -7.72
CA ASP A 91 7.07 -13.58 -7.72
C ASP A 91 8.36 -14.21 -8.27
N THR A 92 8.67 -15.45 -7.87
CA THR A 92 9.82 -16.21 -8.39
C THR A 92 9.67 -16.57 -9.87
N MET A 93 8.44 -16.84 -10.34
CA MET A 93 8.12 -17.15 -11.73
C MET A 93 8.09 -15.91 -12.63
N ASN A 94 7.69 -14.74 -12.10
CA ASN A 94 7.78 -13.45 -12.82
C ASN A 94 9.24 -13.02 -13.01
N LYS A 95 10.14 -13.42 -12.10
CA LYS A 95 11.59 -13.13 -12.17
C LYS A 95 12.37 -14.09 -13.08
N ASN A 96 11.84 -15.29 -13.39
CA ASN A 96 12.52 -16.31 -14.20
C ASN A 96 11.60 -16.88 -15.28
N SER A 97 11.63 -16.30 -16.48
CA SER A 97 10.81 -16.72 -17.63
C SER A 97 11.29 -18.06 -18.24
N HIS A 98 10.63 -19.16 -17.87
CA HIS A 98 10.74 -20.46 -18.58
C HIS A 98 9.38 -20.88 -19.18
N TRP A 99 9.42 -21.62 -20.30
CA TRP A 99 8.26 -22.02 -21.12
C TRP A 99 7.15 -22.84 -20.41
N GLY A 100 7.43 -23.44 -19.24
CA GLY A 100 6.43 -24.16 -18.42
C GLY A 100 5.57 -23.27 -17.51
N THR A 101 5.87 -21.97 -17.42
CA THR A 101 5.17 -21.01 -16.55
C THR A 101 3.75 -20.68 -17.02
N TRP A 102 3.47 -20.75 -18.34
CA TRP A 102 2.17 -20.38 -18.92
C TRP A 102 1.02 -21.35 -18.56
N LEU A 103 1.28 -22.66 -18.54
CA LEU A 103 0.28 -23.69 -18.16
C LEU A 103 -0.12 -23.59 -16.68
N LEU A 104 0.86 -23.28 -15.81
CA LEU A 104 0.64 -23.09 -14.38
C LEU A 104 -0.09 -21.77 -14.09
N LYS A 105 0.25 -20.68 -14.80
CA LYS A 105 -0.42 -19.37 -14.68
C LYS A 105 -1.91 -19.44 -15.00
N GLY A 106 -2.30 -20.19 -16.05
CA GLY A 106 -3.71 -20.42 -16.38
C GLY A 106 -4.46 -21.26 -15.35
N PHE A 107 -3.81 -22.27 -14.76
CA PHE A 107 -4.36 -23.06 -13.66
C PHE A 107 -4.57 -22.22 -12.40
N PHE A 108 -3.59 -21.38 -12.01
CA PHE A 108 -3.68 -20.51 -10.83
C PHE A 108 -4.75 -19.44 -10.97
N ASN A 109 -4.80 -18.73 -12.11
CA ASN A 109 -5.79 -17.68 -12.35
C ASN A 109 -7.24 -18.20 -12.37
N ARG A 110 -7.45 -19.48 -12.70
CA ARG A 110 -8.77 -20.13 -12.71
C ARG A 110 -9.14 -20.72 -11.34
N PHE A 111 -8.18 -21.35 -10.66
CA PHE A 111 -8.44 -22.16 -9.47
C PHE A 111 -8.35 -21.37 -8.15
N VAL A 112 -7.44 -20.39 -8.06
CA VAL A 112 -7.23 -19.58 -6.83
C VAL A 112 -8.46 -18.74 -6.47
N PRO A 113 -9.11 -17.99 -7.40
CA PRO A 113 -10.31 -17.24 -7.07
C PRO A 113 -11.49 -18.13 -6.65
N TYR A 114 -11.62 -19.31 -7.27
CA TYR A 114 -12.66 -20.29 -6.97
C TYR A 114 -12.50 -20.92 -5.58
N LEU A 115 -11.27 -21.31 -5.21
CA LEU A 115 -10.94 -21.85 -3.89
C LEU A 115 -11.05 -20.78 -2.79
N ASN A 116 -10.61 -19.55 -3.08
CA ASN A 116 -10.73 -18.40 -2.20
C ASN A 116 -12.22 -18.16 -1.85
N ALA A 117 -13.09 -18.00 -2.85
CA ALA A 117 -14.53 -17.78 -2.65
C ALA A 117 -15.24 -18.86 -1.80
N HIS A 118 -14.82 -20.12 -1.89
CA HIS A 118 -15.44 -21.24 -1.14
C HIS A 118 -14.89 -21.41 0.28
N THR A 119 -13.77 -20.77 0.63
CA THR A 119 -13.09 -20.98 1.93
C THR A 119 -13.20 -19.78 2.87
N PHE A 120 -13.62 -18.61 2.37
CA PHE A 120 -13.81 -17.40 3.19
C PHE A 120 -14.97 -17.46 4.18
N VAL A 121 -16.10 -18.07 3.82
CA VAL A 121 -17.26 -18.20 4.75
C VAL A 121 -16.87 -19.00 6.00
N LEU A 122 -16.02 -20.02 5.84
CA LEU A 122 -15.47 -20.80 6.96
C LEU A 122 -14.44 -20.01 7.79
N ARG A 123 -13.66 -19.11 7.17
CA ARG A 123 -12.71 -18.25 7.88
C ARG A 123 -13.41 -17.20 8.76
N ARG A 124 -14.53 -16.62 8.29
CA ARG A 124 -15.30 -15.63 9.09
C ARG A 124 -15.87 -16.17 10.39
N MET A 125 -16.42 -17.38 10.36
CA MET A 125 -16.88 -18.02 11.61
C MET A 125 -15.72 -18.28 12.57
N ASN A 126 -14.53 -18.61 12.05
CA ASN A 126 -13.33 -18.80 12.87
C ASN A 126 -12.85 -17.50 13.52
N GLU A 127 -13.03 -16.34 12.87
CA GLU A 127 -12.69 -15.03 13.43
C GLU A 127 -13.59 -14.67 14.62
N TYR A 128 -14.91 -14.82 14.49
CA TYR A 128 -15.83 -14.58 15.61
C TYR A 128 -15.59 -15.55 16.77
N GLU A 129 -15.28 -16.82 16.47
CA GLU A 129 -14.94 -17.79 17.51
C GLU A 129 -13.62 -17.47 18.23
N ALA A 130 -12.62 -17.00 17.49
CA ALA A 130 -11.34 -16.58 18.05
C ALA A 130 -11.49 -15.29 18.88
N ASP A 131 -12.30 -14.33 18.42
CA ASP A 131 -12.67 -13.13 19.17
C ASP A 131 -13.40 -13.48 20.46
N HIS A 132 -14.34 -14.42 20.42
CA HIS A 132 -14.99 -14.93 21.62
C HIS A 132 -13.99 -15.61 22.57
N CYS A 133 -13.03 -16.39 22.05
CA CYS A 133 -11.97 -17.00 22.88
C CYS A 133 -11.09 -15.92 23.55
N SER A 134 -10.77 -14.87 22.81
CA SER A 134 -10.06 -13.69 23.32
C SER A 134 -10.85 -13.01 24.45
N GLY A 135 -12.16 -12.79 24.25
CA GLY A 135 -13.04 -12.18 25.25
C GLY A 135 -13.23 -13.02 26.51
N VAL A 136 -13.19 -14.36 26.40
CA VAL A 136 -13.21 -15.27 27.57
C VAL A 136 -11.91 -15.22 28.37
N VAL A 137 -10.78 -14.99 27.69
CA VAL A 137 -9.47 -14.93 28.35
C VAL A 137 -9.26 -13.58 29.04
N SER A 138 -9.61 -12.50 28.35
CA SER A 138 -9.46 -11.11 28.77
C SER A 138 -10.84 -10.54 29.15
N SER A 139 -11.47 -9.77 28.25
CA SER A 139 -12.86 -9.36 28.30
C SER A 139 -13.31 -8.98 26.89
N SER A 140 -14.61 -8.98 26.58
CA SER A 140 -15.08 -8.49 25.28
C SER A 140 -14.64 -7.04 25.03
N GLU A 141 -14.68 -6.19 26.05
CA GLU A 141 -14.25 -4.79 25.99
C GLU A 141 -12.75 -4.66 25.65
N THR A 142 -11.89 -5.44 26.32
CA THR A 142 -10.45 -5.48 26.01
C THR A 142 -10.21 -5.97 24.58
N THR A 143 -10.87 -7.04 24.15
CA THR A 143 -10.75 -7.54 22.77
C THR A 143 -11.20 -6.50 21.75
N GLY A 144 -12.33 -5.83 21.97
CA GLY A 144 -12.81 -4.77 21.10
C GLY A 144 -11.84 -3.58 21.04
N LYS A 145 -11.32 -3.15 22.20
CA LYS A 145 -10.29 -2.11 22.30
C LYS A 145 -9.04 -2.48 21.51
N THR A 146 -8.56 -3.72 21.64
CA THR A 146 -7.42 -4.25 20.88
C THR A 146 -7.66 -4.19 19.37
N LEU A 147 -8.84 -4.62 18.89
CA LEU A 147 -9.16 -4.59 17.46
C LEU A 147 -9.16 -3.16 16.90
N ILE A 148 -9.73 -2.21 17.66
CA ILE A 148 -9.74 -0.81 17.26
C ILE A 148 -8.32 -0.26 17.23
N ARG A 149 -7.52 -0.50 18.29
CA ARG A 149 -6.14 -0.03 18.36
C ARG A 149 -5.30 -0.58 17.21
N LEU A 150 -5.41 -1.86 16.91
CA LEU A 150 -4.69 -2.49 15.81
C LEU A 150 -4.92 -1.75 14.48
N ASN A 151 -6.19 -1.49 14.14
CA ASN A 151 -6.53 -0.77 12.92
C ASN A 151 -5.97 0.66 12.92
N LEU A 152 -6.16 1.40 14.02
CA LEU A 152 -5.68 2.78 14.13
C LEU A 152 -4.14 2.87 14.09
N ASN A 153 -3.44 1.94 14.73
CA ASN A 153 -1.98 1.87 14.71
C ASN A 153 -1.46 1.58 13.30
N ASN A 154 -2.08 0.64 12.57
CA ASN A 154 -1.68 0.34 11.19
C ASN A 154 -1.87 1.56 10.28
N ILE A 155 -3.03 2.23 10.37
CA ILE A 155 -3.29 3.48 9.63
C ILE A 155 -2.26 4.56 10.02
N HIS A 156 -1.95 4.71 11.32
CA HIS A 156 -0.95 5.67 11.77
C HIS A 156 0.43 5.36 11.18
N LEU A 157 0.84 4.10 11.16
CA LEU A 157 2.12 3.70 10.59
C LEU A 157 2.18 4.02 9.08
N ASP A 158 1.11 3.69 8.35
CA ASP A 158 1.07 3.86 6.89
C ASP A 158 0.94 5.32 6.44
N VAL A 159 0.11 6.11 7.14
CA VAL A 159 -0.22 7.49 6.73
C VAL A 159 0.72 8.52 7.34
N ASN A 160 1.22 8.29 8.57
CA ASN A 160 2.03 9.28 9.27
C ASN A 160 3.49 8.86 9.44
N PHE A 161 3.76 7.64 9.89
CA PHE A 161 5.11 7.23 10.27
C PHE A 161 5.99 6.96 9.06
N TRP A 162 5.65 5.97 8.23
CA TRP A 162 6.48 5.56 7.10
C TRP A 162 6.72 6.67 6.08
N PRO A 163 5.72 7.49 5.68
CA PRO A 163 5.95 8.60 4.77
C PRO A 163 6.97 9.62 5.31
N LYS A 164 6.94 9.91 6.62
CA LYS A 164 7.93 10.80 7.25
C LYS A 164 9.33 10.17 7.23
N ILE A 165 9.42 8.87 7.51
CA ILE A 165 10.70 8.14 7.51
C ILE A 165 11.29 8.14 6.11
N TYR A 166 10.53 7.74 5.09
CA TYR A 166 11.05 7.68 3.72
C TYR A 166 11.43 9.04 3.16
N LYS A 167 10.79 10.12 3.63
CA LYS A 167 11.20 11.49 3.28
C LYS A 167 12.63 11.81 3.72
N PHE A 168 13.17 11.19 4.76
CA PHE A 168 14.58 11.38 5.13
C PHE A 168 15.55 10.89 4.05
N ALA A 169 15.14 9.97 3.17
CA ALA A 169 15.97 9.53 2.05
C ALA A 169 16.25 10.66 1.05
N ASP A 170 15.42 11.72 1.03
CA ASP A 170 15.61 12.89 0.17
C ASP A 170 16.77 13.80 0.67
N GLU A 171 17.18 13.63 1.92
CA GLU A 171 18.16 14.50 2.60
C GLU A 171 19.37 13.74 3.13
N GLN A 172 19.25 12.44 3.41
CA GLN A 172 20.29 11.64 4.05
C GLN A 172 20.61 10.43 3.19
N SER A 173 21.90 10.19 2.93
CA SER A 173 22.36 9.07 2.12
C SER A 173 22.33 7.70 2.83
N PHE A 174 22.02 7.68 4.13
CA PHE A 174 21.95 6.45 4.92
C PHE A 174 20.65 6.38 5.71
N PRO A 175 20.05 5.18 5.86
CA PRO A 175 18.84 5.02 6.66
C PRO A 175 19.07 5.33 8.15
N PRO A 176 18.06 5.84 8.87
CA PRO A 176 18.12 6.15 10.30
C PRO A 176 18.59 4.97 11.16
N GLN A 177 19.34 5.28 12.22
CA GLN A 177 19.87 4.27 13.15
C GLN A 177 18.87 3.76 14.18
N THR A 178 17.75 4.45 14.35
CA THR A 178 16.82 4.26 15.48
C THR A 178 15.37 4.06 15.03
N ILE A 179 15.14 3.47 13.86
CA ILE A 179 13.81 3.35 13.25
C ILE A 179 12.81 2.63 14.17
N TYR A 180 13.20 1.57 14.85
CA TYR A 180 12.32 0.82 15.74
C TYR A 180 12.07 1.55 17.07
N GLN A 181 13.01 2.36 17.58
CA GLN A 181 12.74 3.27 18.71
C GLN A 181 11.72 4.34 18.30
N GLN A 182 11.88 4.92 17.10
CA GLN A 182 10.95 5.92 16.58
C GLN A 182 9.56 5.31 16.33
N MET A 183 9.50 4.08 15.83
CA MET A 183 8.24 3.35 15.63
C MET A 183 7.53 3.08 16.96
N GLU A 184 8.26 2.61 17.97
CA GLU A 184 7.70 2.42 19.30
C GLU A 184 7.14 3.73 19.86
N GLN A 185 7.91 4.83 19.76
CA GLN A 185 7.44 6.13 20.19
C GLN A 185 6.15 6.54 19.45
N ALA A 186 6.12 6.39 18.12
CA ALA A 186 4.95 6.74 17.31
C ALA A 186 3.70 5.91 17.69
N LEU A 187 3.87 4.63 18.03
CA LEU A 187 2.78 3.75 18.45
C LEU A 187 2.28 4.03 19.87
N LEU A 188 3.11 4.64 20.71
CA LEU A 188 2.76 5.07 22.07
C LEU A 188 2.15 6.47 22.10
N GLU A 189 2.45 7.30 21.11
CA GLU A 189 1.91 8.65 20.99
C GLU A 189 0.38 8.61 20.78
N PRO A 190 -0.41 9.35 21.59
CA PRO A 190 -1.85 9.39 21.41
C PRO A 190 -2.22 9.97 20.05
N ILE A 191 -3.07 9.26 19.31
CA ILE A 191 -3.63 9.77 18.06
C ILE A 191 -4.54 10.96 18.39
N PRO A 192 -4.38 12.13 17.72
CA PRO A 192 -5.26 13.28 17.93
C PRO A 192 -6.74 12.90 17.75
N ALA A 193 -7.61 13.34 18.66
CA ALA A 193 -8.99 12.87 18.71
C ALA A 193 -9.74 13.04 17.37
N GLU A 194 -9.59 14.20 16.72
CA GLU A 194 -10.22 14.47 15.42
C GLU A 194 -9.79 13.46 14.35
N GLN A 195 -8.47 13.22 14.22
CA GLN A 195 -7.91 12.25 13.28
C GLN A 195 -8.34 10.82 13.63
N GLY A 196 -8.34 10.46 14.92
CA GLY A 196 -8.79 9.15 15.39
C GLY A 196 -10.26 8.88 15.07
N TYR A 197 -11.14 9.88 15.20
CA TYR A 197 -12.56 9.73 14.84
C TYR A 197 -12.76 9.62 13.33
N GLN A 198 -11.99 10.36 12.54
CA GLN A 198 -12.02 10.25 11.07
C GLN A 198 -11.62 8.84 10.62
N TRP A 199 -10.46 8.34 11.08
CA TRP A 199 -9.98 7.01 10.75
C TRP A 199 -10.91 5.90 11.24
N LEU A 200 -11.35 5.96 12.50
CA LEU A 200 -12.30 4.99 13.03
C LEU A 200 -13.61 4.99 12.23
N GLY A 201 -14.11 6.18 11.87
CA GLY A 201 -15.29 6.32 11.04
C GLY A 201 -15.14 5.73 9.63
N GLN A 202 -13.94 5.79 9.04
CA GLN A 202 -13.63 5.15 7.76
C GLN A 202 -13.62 3.63 7.89
N VAL A 203 -12.87 3.08 8.86
CA VAL A 203 -12.76 1.63 9.07
C VAL A 203 -14.12 0.99 9.42
N LEU A 204 -14.98 1.69 10.15
CA LEU A 204 -16.32 1.19 10.48
C LEU A 204 -17.30 1.19 9.29
N LYS A 205 -17.02 1.94 8.22
CA LYS A 205 -17.83 1.94 6.99
C LYS A 205 -17.47 0.79 6.05
N GLU A 206 -16.31 0.18 6.21
CA GLU A 206 -15.89 -0.98 5.43
C GLU A 206 -16.89 -2.12 5.62
N LYS A 207 -17.32 -2.70 4.51
CA LYS A 207 -18.25 -3.84 4.51
C LYS A 207 -17.46 -5.10 4.25
N THR A 208 -17.84 -6.19 4.91
CA THR A 208 -17.31 -7.50 4.60
C THR A 208 -17.75 -7.94 3.20
N GLU A 209 -16.87 -7.86 2.22
CA GLU A 209 -17.10 -8.32 0.85
C GLU A 209 -16.90 -9.83 0.70
N ILE A 210 -17.38 -10.46 -0.37
CA ILE A 210 -17.35 -11.92 -0.57
C ILE A 210 -15.91 -12.48 -0.61
N GLY A 211 -14.91 -11.66 -0.94
CA GLY A 211 -13.50 -12.02 -1.03
C GLY A 211 -12.66 -11.82 0.24
N ASP A 212 -13.21 -11.18 1.28
CA ASP A 212 -12.39 -10.78 2.44
C ASP A 212 -12.02 -11.97 3.32
N THR A 213 -10.75 -12.01 3.73
CA THR A 213 -10.16 -13.01 4.62
C THR A 213 -10.65 -12.88 6.06
N HIS A 214 -11.04 -11.67 6.49
CA HIS A 214 -11.55 -11.34 7.82
C HIS A 214 -12.88 -10.58 7.71
N PRO A 215 -13.83 -10.72 8.66
CA PRO A 215 -14.95 -9.82 8.77
C PRO A 215 -14.51 -8.39 9.07
N SER A 216 -15.31 -7.42 8.65
CA SER A 216 -15.14 -5.99 8.96
C SER A 216 -15.00 -5.75 10.47
N LEU A 217 -14.31 -4.68 10.85
CA LEU A 217 -14.20 -4.26 12.24
C LEU A 217 -15.58 -4.09 12.88
N SER A 218 -16.52 -3.49 12.15
CA SER A 218 -17.90 -3.26 12.60
C SER A 218 -18.62 -4.56 12.97
N ASP A 219 -18.51 -5.59 12.13
CA ASP A 219 -19.13 -6.89 12.38
C ASP A 219 -18.52 -7.59 13.60
N ARG A 220 -17.18 -7.53 13.74
CA ARG A 220 -16.46 -8.13 14.87
C ARG A 220 -16.82 -7.47 16.20
N LEU A 221 -16.86 -6.13 16.25
CA LEU A 221 -17.28 -5.38 17.44
C LEU A 221 -18.74 -5.68 17.81
N THR A 222 -19.62 -5.79 16.82
CA THR A 222 -21.02 -6.17 17.02
C THR A 222 -21.12 -7.57 17.63
N SER A 223 -20.34 -8.54 17.14
CA SER A 223 -20.33 -9.90 17.68
C SER A 223 -19.86 -9.98 19.14
N LEU A 224 -18.98 -9.06 19.54
CA LEU A 224 -18.47 -8.93 20.91
C LEU A 224 -19.40 -8.11 21.81
N GLY A 225 -20.39 -7.41 21.25
CA GLY A 225 -21.27 -6.50 21.98
C GLY A 225 -20.56 -5.23 22.47
N VAL A 226 -19.54 -4.76 21.74
CA VAL A 226 -18.69 -3.62 22.13
C VAL A 226 -18.96 -2.41 21.25
N GLU A 227 -19.07 -1.25 21.88
CA GLU A 227 -19.19 0.03 21.17
C GLU A 227 -17.82 0.49 20.66
N ALA A 228 -17.76 0.99 19.43
CA ALA A 228 -16.52 1.50 18.86
C ALA A 228 -16.13 2.84 19.51
N LYS A 229 -15.03 2.83 20.25
CA LYS A 229 -14.45 4.02 20.91
C LYS A 229 -12.95 4.06 20.68
N ILE A 230 -12.40 5.27 20.55
CA ILE A 230 -10.95 5.45 20.47
C ILE A 230 -10.33 4.97 21.79
N PRO A 231 -9.39 4.01 21.74
CA PRO A 231 -8.71 3.50 22.93
C PRO A 231 -7.88 4.58 23.64
N ASP A 232 -7.90 4.62 24.98
CA ASP A 232 -7.00 5.47 25.76
C ASP A 232 -5.53 5.17 25.47
N ALA A 233 -4.63 6.13 25.67
CA ALA A 233 -3.19 5.90 25.53
C ALA A 233 -2.69 4.77 26.46
N ILE A 234 -1.67 4.05 26.02
CA ILE A 234 -1.03 3.01 26.82
C ILE A 234 0.17 3.60 27.57
N GLU A 235 0.29 3.31 28.86
CA GLU A 235 1.41 3.79 29.69
C GLU A 235 2.68 2.94 29.49
N CYS A 236 2.50 1.63 29.28
CA CYS A 236 3.58 0.66 29.06
C CYS A 236 3.17 -0.35 27.99
N SER A 237 4.05 -0.60 27.02
CA SER A 237 3.82 -1.57 25.96
C SER A 237 4.12 -3.00 26.43
N ALA A 238 3.46 -3.98 25.81
CA ALA A 238 3.77 -5.39 26.00
C ALA A 238 5.22 -5.72 25.60
N PHE A 239 5.79 -4.98 24.64
CA PHE A 239 7.20 -5.08 24.28
C PHE A 239 8.10 -4.76 25.48
N ARG A 240 7.88 -3.61 26.14
CA ARG A 240 8.67 -3.20 27.30
C ARG A 240 8.40 -4.04 28.55
N GLU A 241 7.20 -4.61 28.68
CA GLU A 241 6.85 -5.48 29.81
C GLU A 241 7.47 -6.88 29.69
N TYR A 242 7.43 -7.49 28.50
CA TYR A 242 7.81 -8.91 28.33
C TYR A 242 9.22 -9.14 27.80
N ILE A 243 9.82 -8.16 27.11
CA ILE A 243 11.18 -8.30 26.59
C ILE A 243 12.18 -7.84 27.66
N ILE A 244 13.06 -8.75 28.07
CA ILE A 244 14.04 -8.52 29.15
C ILE A 244 15.08 -7.46 28.74
N HIS A 245 15.54 -7.52 27.49
CA HIS A 245 16.54 -6.60 26.92
C HIS A 245 15.98 -5.91 25.68
N PRO A 246 15.02 -4.98 25.84
CA PRO A 246 14.31 -4.39 24.71
C PRO A 246 15.27 -3.58 23.81
N GLU A 247 16.26 -2.89 24.38
CA GLU A 247 17.23 -2.12 23.61
C GLU A 247 18.11 -2.98 22.69
N ASP A 248 18.50 -4.18 23.13
CA ASP A 248 19.28 -5.11 22.31
C ASP A 248 18.48 -5.58 21.09
N ILE A 249 17.18 -5.84 21.29
CA ILE A 249 16.25 -6.23 20.23
C ILE A 249 16.03 -5.07 19.25
N LEU A 250 15.80 -3.86 19.76
CA LEU A 250 15.63 -2.67 18.92
C LEU A 250 16.90 -2.41 18.08
N SER A 251 18.08 -2.47 18.70
CA SER A 251 19.36 -2.30 18.00
C SER A 251 19.54 -3.33 16.89
N LEU A 252 19.28 -4.61 17.17
CA LEU A 252 19.39 -5.68 16.18
C LEU A 252 18.48 -5.43 14.97
N LEU A 253 17.24 -5.01 15.21
CA LEU A 253 16.27 -4.80 14.14
C LEU A 253 16.56 -3.55 13.31
N ASN A 254 17.06 -2.49 13.95
CA ASN A 254 17.57 -1.34 13.23
C ASN A 254 18.71 -1.75 12.29
N ASP A 255 19.65 -2.55 12.77
CA ASP A 255 20.76 -3.03 11.93
C ASP A 255 20.27 -3.90 10.77
N ILE A 256 19.33 -4.82 11.02
CA ILE A 256 18.71 -5.64 9.96
C ILE A 256 18.02 -4.74 8.92
N TRP A 257 17.14 -3.84 9.37
CA TRP A 257 16.39 -2.96 8.48
C TRP A 257 17.30 -2.05 7.66
N ARG A 258 18.35 -1.48 8.27
CA ARG A 258 19.34 -0.65 7.57
C ARG A 258 20.09 -1.44 6.50
N ASN A 259 20.42 -2.70 6.77
CA ASN A 259 21.08 -3.56 5.80
C ASN A 259 20.15 -3.91 4.63
N VAL A 260 18.85 -4.12 4.89
CA VAL A 260 17.86 -4.40 3.85
C VAL A 260 17.57 -3.15 3.01
N MET A 261 17.35 -1.99 3.65
CA MET A 261 16.95 -0.76 2.97
C MET A 261 18.11 0.03 2.36
N GLY A 262 19.36 -0.28 2.70
CA GLY A 262 20.51 0.57 2.39
C GLY A 262 20.68 0.92 0.90
N GLU A 263 20.43 -0.04 0.01
CA GLU A 263 20.53 0.18 -1.45
C GLU A 263 19.40 1.08 -1.97
N GLU A 264 18.14 0.74 -1.67
CA GLU A 264 16.98 1.54 -2.09
C GLU A 264 17.04 2.97 -1.55
N TRP A 265 17.50 3.12 -0.30
CA TRP A 265 17.69 4.41 0.34
C TRP A 265 18.74 5.27 -0.38
N ALA A 266 19.90 4.68 -0.69
CA ALA A 266 20.96 5.38 -1.43
C ALA A 266 20.51 5.74 -2.85
N ASN A 267 19.75 4.87 -3.51
CA ASN A 267 19.18 5.14 -4.84
C ASN A 267 18.22 6.32 -4.81
N ARG A 268 17.32 6.38 -3.83
CA ARG A 268 16.41 7.52 -3.64
C ARG A 268 17.18 8.81 -3.37
N TYR A 269 18.17 8.78 -2.47
CA TYR A 269 18.99 9.94 -2.16
C TYR A 269 19.69 10.49 -3.41
N ASN A 270 20.37 9.63 -4.17
CA ASN A 270 21.07 10.03 -5.39
C ASN A 270 20.11 10.59 -6.43
N TYR A 271 18.97 9.93 -6.64
CA TYR A 271 17.92 10.43 -7.54
C TYR A 271 17.48 11.85 -7.16
N VAL A 272 17.21 12.11 -5.88
CA VAL A 272 16.80 13.44 -5.42
C VAL A 272 17.91 14.47 -5.59
N GLN A 273 19.18 14.11 -5.33
CA GLN A 273 20.29 15.03 -5.57
C GLN A 273 20.41 15.40 -7.06
N ASP A 274 20.26 14.43 -7.96
CA ASP A 274 20.30 14.67 -9.41
C ASP A 274 19.15 15.59 -9.85
N GLN A 275 17.95 15.37 -9.31
CA GLN A 275 16.79 16.20 -9.63
C GLN A 275 16.92 17.62 -9.05
N ARG A 276 17.46 17.77 -7.84
CA ARG A 276 17.78 19.10 -7.27
C ARG A 276 18.82 19.84 -8.10
N ALA A 277 19.83 19.14 -8.62
CA ALA A 277 20.81 19.72 -9.52
C ALA A 277 20.14 20.22 -10.81
N LYS A 278 19.23 19.43 -11.41
CA LYS A 278 18.43 19.87 -12.57
C LYS A 278 17.58 21.10 -12.25
N VAL A 279 16.91 21.15 -11.10
CA VAL A 279 16.13 22.33 -10.70
C VAL A 279 17.02 23.56 -10.56
N ALA A 280 18.23 23.41 -10.00
CA ALA A 280 19.21 24.51 -9.93
C ALA A 280 19.62 25.00 -11.33
N GLU A 281 19.90 24.09 -12.27
CA GLU A 281 20.19 24.45 -13.67
C GLU A 281 19.02 25.19 -14.35
N LEU A 282 17.78 24.73 -14.11
CA LEU A 282 16.57 25.37 -14.63
C LEU A 282 16.39 26.77 -14.03
N ASN A 283 16.64 26.94 -12.73
CA ASN A 283 16.61 28.26 -12.09
C ASN A 283 17.67 29.21 -12.70
N GLU A 284 18.89 28.74 -12.96
CA GLU A 284 19.90 29.55 -13.64
C GLU A 284 19.49 29.94 -15.07
N LYS A 285 18.83 29.06 -15.82
CA LYS A 285 18.29 29.39 -17.15
C LYS A 285 17.23 30.46 -17.05
N GLU A 286 16.37 30.43 -16.04
CA GLU A 286 15.37 31.47 -15.80
C GLU A 286 16.01 32.82 -15.54
N GLU A 287 17.02 32.89 -14.67
CA GLU A 287 17.77 34.11 -14.37
C GLU A 287 18.45 34.71 -15.62
N LYS A 288 18.90 33.84 -16.53
CA LYS A 288 19.51 34.23 -17.82
C LYS A 288 18.47 34.55 -18.91
N GLY A 289 17.17 34.41 -18.62
CA GLY A 289 16.08 34.59 -19.60
C GLY A 289 16.05 33.54 -20.71
N GLN A 290 16.55 32.34 -20.44
CA GLN A 290 16.71 31.23 -21.39
C GLN A 290 15.81 30.02 -21.07
N LEU A 291 14.91 30.14 -20.08
CA LEU A 291 13.99 29.07 -19.70
C LEU A 291 12.92 28.89 -20.79
N THR A 292 12.82 27.69 -21.34
CA THR A 292 11.73 27.32 -22.26
C THR A 292 10.46 26.93 -21.50
N LEU A 293 9.33 26.83 -22.20
CA LEU A 293 8.08 26.33 -21.61
C LEU A 293 8.24 24.90 -21.06
N ASP A 294 8.87 24.01 -21.84
CA ASP A 294 9.12 22.62 -21.42
C ASP A 294 10.05 22.56 -20.20
N ASP A 295 11.09 23.41 -20.17
CA ASP A 295 11.97 23.55 -19.01
C ASP A 295 11.19 23.99 -17.75
N ALA A 296 10.28 24.95 -17.89
CA ALA A 296 9.47 25.46 -16.78
C ALA A 296 8.45 24.42 -16.26
N LEU A 297 7.85 23.64 -17.16
CA LEU A 297 6.96 22.52 -16.81
C LEU A 297 7.71 21.40 -16.11
N ASN A 298 8.86 21.00 -16.67
CA ASN A 298 9.73 19.99 -16.06
C ASN A 298 10.17 20.42 -14.66
N ARG A 299 10.53 21.70 -14.47
CA ARG A 299 10.83 22.24 -13.14
C ARG A 299 9.65 22.06 -12.18
N ALA A 300 8.44 22.42 -12.59
CA ALA A 300 7.26 22.31 -11.73
C ALA A 300 6.97 20.86 -11.31
N ILE A 301 7.12 19.91 -12.25
CA ILE A 301 6.97 18.47 -11.99
C ILE A 301 8.03 17.98 -10.99
N ILE A 302 9.30 18.34 -11.21
CA ILE A 302 10.39 17.91 -10.31
C ILE A 302 10.20 18.52 -8.91
N VAL A 303 9.83 19.79 -8.81
CA VAL A 303 9.58 20.47 -7.54
C VAL A 303 8.41 19.82 -6.81
N GLU A 304 7.36 19.42 -7.52
CA GLU A 304 6.25 18.69 -6.90
C GLU A 304 6.71 17.34 -6.33
N GLU A 305 7.49 16.58 -7.10
CA GLU A 305 7.93 15.24 -6.69
C GLU A 305 8.79 15.27 -5.42
N ILE A 306 9.65 16.30 -5.27
CA ILE A 306 10.64 16.37 -4.19
C ILE A 306 10.15 17.22 -3.02
N ASP A 307 9.61 18.40 -3.32
CA ASP A 307 9.29 19.40 -2.31
C ASP A 307 7.78 19.45 -2.00
N GLY A 308 6.97 18.76 -2.80
CA GLY A 308 5.53 18.60 -2.62
C GLY A 308 4.69 19.67 -3.31
N GLU A 309 3.38 19.43 -3.30
CA GLU A 309 2.37 20.25 -3.99
C GLU A 309 2.36 21.71 -3.53
N GLU A 310 2.66 22.00 -2.26
CA GLU A 310 2.70 23.37 -1.74
C GLU A 310 3.76 24.23 -2.46
N LYS A 311 4.89 23.62 -2.85
CA LYS A 311 5.99 24.31 -3.53
C LYS A 311 5.78 24.38 -5.04
N SER A 312 5.13 23.37 -5.62
CA SER A 312 4.84 23.34 -7.06
C SER A 312 3.62 24.16 -7.46
N PHE A 313 2.63 24.33 -6.57
CA PHE A 313 1.42 25.10 -6.83
C PHE A 313 1.66 26.47 -7.47
N PRO A 314 2.50 27.38 -6.90
CA PRO A 314 2.75 28.68 -7.51
C PRO A 314 3.42 28.59 -8.90
N LEU A 315 4.18 27.52 -9.18
CA LEU A 315 4.78 27.29 -10.49
C LEU A 315 3.70 26.94 -11.51
N TYR A 316 2.81 26.00 -11.19
CA TYR A 316 1.69 25.65 -12.06
C TYR A 316 0.68 26.79 -12.24
N GLU A 317 0.42 27.57 -11.19
CA GLU A 317 -0.44 28.75 -11.27
C GLU A 317 0.12 29.79 -12.26
N SER A 318 1.41 30.10 -12.15
CA SER A 318 2.09 31.00 -13.09
C SER A 318 2.07 30.46 -14.52
N LEU A 319 2.34 29.17 -14.71
CA LEU A 319 2.34 28.52 -16.02
C LEU A 319 0.96 28.52 -16.68
N ALA A 320 -0.09 28.17 -15.94
CA ALA A 320 -1.46 28.16 -16.45
C ALA A 320 -1.99 29.59 -16.74
N ALA A 321 -1.47 30.62 -16.06
CA ALA A 321 -1.80 32.01 -16.34
C ALA A 321 -1.08 32.54 -17.59
N GLN A 322 0.20 32.20 -17.77
CA GLN A 322 1.00 32.62 -18.92
C GLN A 322 0.67 31.85 -20.19
N TYR A 323 0.36 30.56 -20.06
CA TYR A 323 0.06 29.64 -21.15
C TYR A 323 -1.28 28.94 -20.89
N PRO A 324 -2.42 29.63 -21.11
CA PRO A 324 -3.73 29.08 -20.80
C PRO A 324 -4.06 27.78 -21.55
N ASP A 325 -3.44 27.56 -22.71
CA ASP A 325 -3.69 26.41 -23.59
C ASP A 325 -2.61 25.33 -23.46
N GLN A 326 -1.84 25.34 -22.37
CA GLN A 326 -0.90 24.28 -22.05
C GLN A 326 -1.64 23.22 -21.19
N PRO A 327 -1.82 21.97 -21.68
CA PRO A 327 -2.64 20.95 -21.01
C PRO A 327 -2.09 20.51 -19.65
N THR A 328 -0.78 20.23 -19.58
CA THR A 328 -0.08 19.75 -18.37
C THR A 328 -0.23 20.70 -17.18
N ALA A 329 -0.08 22.01 -17.37
CA ALA A 329 -0.19 23.03 -16.34
C ALA A 329 -1.64 23.16 -15.86
N GLN A 330 -2.62 23.10 -16.78
CA GLN A 330 -4.04 23.07 -16.40
C GLN A 330 -4.37 21.80 -15.60
N TYR A 331 -3.87 20.65 -16.04
CA TYR A 331 -4.08 19.37 -15.40
C TYR A 331 -3.53 19.37 -13.96
N TYR A 332 -2.24 19.66 -13.77
CA TYR A 332 -1.61 19.61 -12.45
C TYR A 332 -2.19 20.65 -11.50
N LEU A 333 -2.44 21.87 -11.96
CA LEU A 333 -3.11 22.90 -11.16
C LEU A 333 -4.54 22.48 -10.78
N GLY A 334 -5.30 21.96 -11.74
CA GLY A 334 -6.65 21.44 -11.52
C GLY A 334 -6.67 20.34 -10.46
N ARG A 335 -5.76 19.36 -10.57
CA ARG A 335 -5.65 18.24 -9.62
C ARG A 335 -5.34 18.74 -8.20
N ILE A 336 -4.39 19.68 -8.05
CA ILE A 336 -4.05 20.24 -6.73
C ILE A 336 -5.25 20.99 -6.13
N LEU A 337 -5.98 21.77 -6.94
CA LEU A 337 -7.18 22.48 -6.50
C LEU A 337 -8.27 21.52 -6.01
N LEU A 338 -8.58 20.47 -6.79
CA LEU A 338 -9.59 19.47 -6.43
C LEU A 338 -9.24 18.77 -5.11
N LYS A 339 -7.98 18.37 -4.95
CA LYS A 339 -7.50 17.73 -3.72
C LYS A 339 -7.68 18.61 -2.48
N HIS A 340 -7.60 19.93 -2.65
CA HIS A 340 -7.83 20.93 -1.59
C HIS A 340 -9.30 21.38 -1.49
N GLY A 341 -10.24 20.65 -2.08
CA GLY A 341 -11.67 20.93 -1.99
C GLY A 341 -12.16 22.07 -2.89
N ARG A 342 -11.32 22.62 -3.78
CA ARG A 342 -11.68 23.78 -4.63
C ARG A 342 -12.25 23.32 -5.96
N ASP A 343 -13.51 23.68 -6.20
CA ASP A 343 -14.30 23.38 -7.41
C ASP A 343 -13.69 23.99 -8.69
N GLU A 344 -12.94 25.08 -8.56
CA GLU A 344 -12.13 25.69 -9.62
C GLU A 344 -11.19 24.71 -10.33
N GLY A 345 -10.88 23.56 -9.72
CA GLY A 345 -10.07 22.53 -10.35
C GLY A 345 -10.77 21.79 -11.50
N VAL A 346 -12.11 21.63 -11.43
CA VAL A 346 -12.88 20.89 -12.45
C VAL A 346 -12.72 21.47 -13.86
N PRO A 347 -12.99 22.78 -14.10
CA PRO A 347 -12.85 23.34 -15.44
C PRO A 347 -11.41 23.29 -15.97
N ARG A 348 -10.39 23.24 -15.10
CA ARG A 348 -8.99 23.11 -15.52
C ARG A 348 -8.64 21.70 -15.99
N ILE A 349 -9.12 20.68 -15.27
CA ILE A 349 -8.97 19.29 -15.71
C ILE A 349 -9.67 19.09 -17.05
N LEU A 350 -10.91 19.57 -17.21
CA LEU A 350 -11.63 19.45 -18.47
C LEU A 350 -10.90 20.16 -19.62
N LYS A 351 -10.34 21.33 -19.37
CA LYS A 351 -9.53 22.04 -20.38
C LYS A 351 -8.28 21.25 -20.77
N ALA A 352 -7.63 20.55 -19.83
CA ALA A 352 -6.50 19.69 -20.16
C ALA A 352 -6.94 18.51 -21.05
N ILE A 353 -8.09 17.90 -20.74
CA ILE A 353 -8.66 16.79 -21.52
C ILE A 353 -9.01 17.22 -22.95
N GLU A 354 -9.53 18.44 -23.14
CA GLU A 354 -9.81 18.98 -24.50
C GLU A 354 -8.54 19.11 -25.36
N MET A 355 -7.37 19.16 -24.75
CA MET A 355 -6.09 19.44 -25.41
C MET A 355 -5.18 18.21 -25.48
N ASP A 356 -5.37 17.24 -24.60
CA ASP A 356 -4.56 16.03 -24.46
C ASP A 356 -5.45 14.84 -24.07
N ASP A 357 -5.67 13.94 -25.02
CA ASP A 357 -6.50 12.75 -24.83
C ASP A 357 -5.94 11.83 -23.73
N GLU A 358 -4.63 11.85 -23.47
CA GLU A 358 -4.03 11.07 -22.38
C GLU A 358 -4.44 11.59 -21.00
N ALA A 359 -4.80 12.88 -20.90
CA ALA A 359 -5.31 13.46 -19.65
C ALA A 359 -6.70 12.93 -19.27
N ALA A 360 -7.47 12.39 -20.22
CA ALA A 360 -8.81 11.86 -19.96
C ALA A 360 -8.79 10.69 -18.97
N LEU A 361 -7.79 9.80 -19.10
CA LEU A 361 -7.66 8.58 -18.31
C LEU A 361 -7.62 8.86 -16.81
N ASN A 362 -6.89 9.91 -16.42
CA ASN A 362 -6.71 10.27 -15.01
C ASN A 362 -7.57 11.48 -14.60
N GLY A 363 -7.97 12.33 -15.54
CA GLY A 363 -8.74 13.54 -15.28
C GLY A 363 -10.20 13.27 -14.90
N TYR A 364 -10.90 12.40 -15.62
CA TYR A 364 -12.29 12.08 -15.28
C TYR A 364 -12.44 11.40 -13.90
N PRO A 365 -11.60 10.40 -13.53
CA PRO A 365 -11.63 9.84 -12.17
C PRO A 365 -11.44 10.90 -11.08
N LEU A 366 -10.54 11.87 -11.28
CA LEU A 366 -10.30 12.94 -10.31
C LEU A 366 -11.56 13.79 -10.07
N ILE A 367 -12.27 14.15 -11.15
CA ILE A 367 -13.52 14.92 -11.06
C ILE A 367 -14.62 14.09 -10.40
N TYR A 368 -14.76 12.81 -10.79
CA TYR A 368 -15.72 11.88 -10.20
C TYR A 368 -15.52 11.76 -8.69
N HIS A 369 -14.30 11.46 -8.23
CA HIS A 369 -14.00 11.30 -6.81
C HIS A 369 -14.23 12.60 -6.04
N TYR A 370 -13.83 13.75 -6.61
CA TYR A 370 -14.11 15.04 -6.00
C TYR A 370 -15.60 15.25 -5.72
N TYR A 371 -16.47 14.99 -6.69
CA TYR A 371 -17.92 15.15 -6.50
C TYR A 371 -18.50 14.15 -5.49
N MET A 372 -18.06 12.88 -5.55
CA MET A 372 -18.47 11.86 -4.59
C MET A 372 -18.11 12.23 -3.15
N ASP A 373 -16.88 12.71 -2.93
CA ASP A 373 -16.39 13.12 -1.61
C ASP A 373 -17.15 14.32 -1.04
N HIS A 374 -17.73 15.15 -1.90
CA HIS A 374 -18.54 16.32 -1.54
C HIS A 374 -20.06 16.04 -1.56
N GLY A 375 -20.48 14.77 -1.72
CA GLY A 375 -21.89 14.37 -1.72
C GLY A 375 -22.70 14.83 -2.93
N LYS A 376 -22.03 15.13 -4.04
CA LYS A 376 -22.62 15.62 -5.30
C LYS A 376 -22.78 14.46 -6.29
N GLU A 377 -23.59 13.47 -5.92
CA GLU A 377 -23.73 12.22 -6.68
C GLU A 377 -24.31 12.42 -8.09
N GLU A 378 -25.21 13.40 -8.29
CA GLU A 378 -25.81 13.65 -9.60
C GLU A 378 -24.78 14.21 -10.58
N GLU A 379 -23.92 15.12 -10.13
CA GLU A 379 -22.81 15.66 -10.92
C GLU A 379 -21.74 14.60 -11.20
N ALA A 380 -21.52 13.65 -10.28
CA ALA A 380 -20.53 12.59 -10.44
C ALA A 380 -20.91 11.59 -11.55
N ARG A 381 -22.19 11.33 -11.80
CA ARG A 381 -22.65 10.28 -12.75
C ARG A 381 -22.12 10.46 -14.17
N GLU A 382 -22.05 11.69 -14.66
CA GLU A 382 -21.52 11.96 -15.99
C GLU A 382 -20.05 11.53 -16.08
N TYR A 383 -19.26 11.85 -15.05
CA TYR A 383 -17.84 11.53 -15.01
C TYR A 383 -17.56 10.06 -14.75
N GLU A 384 -18.46 9.33 -14.07
CA GLU A 384 -18.37 7.88 -13.93
C GLU A 384 -18.39 7.19 -15.31
N GLU A 385 -19.29 7.63 -16.20
CA GLU A 385 -19.40 7.11 -17.55
C GLU A 385 -18.19 7.49 -18.41
N GLN A 386 -17.73 8.75 -18.32
CA GLN A 386 -16.53 9.21 -19.02
C GLN A 386 -15.27 8.47 -18.56
N THR A 387 -15.15 8.18 -17.26
CA THR A 387 -14.08 7.35 -16.73
C THR A 387 -14.08 5.97 -17.37
N LYS A 388 -15.22 5.27 -17.42
CA LYS A 388 -15.32 3.93 -18.05
C LYS A 388 -14.91 3.98 -19.51
N GLN A 389 -15.40 4.95 -20.27
CA GLN A 389 -15.07 5.10 -21.68
C GLN A 389 -13.58 5.37 -21.90
N SER A 390 -12.97 6.24 -21.09
CA SER A 390 -11.53 6.53 -21.17
C SER A 390 -10.66 5.30 -20.88
N TYR A 391 -11.05 4.46 -19.91
CA TYR A 391 -10.38 3.18 -19.64
C TYR A 391 -10.49 2.21 -20.82
N GLU A 392 -11.68 2.05 -21.41
CA GLU A 392 -11.86 1.15 -22.57
C GLU A 392 -11.01 1.57 -23.78
N ILE A 393 -10.89 2.88 -24.03
CA ILE A 393 -10.05 3.41 -25.10
C ILE A 393 -8.58 3.13 -24.80
N PHE A 394 -8.14 3.37 -23.57
CA PHE A 394 -6.77 3.12 -23.14
C PHE A 394 -6.40 1.62 -23.23
N GLU A 395 -7.29 0.72 -22.80
CA GLU A 395 -7.05 -0.73 -22.93
C GLU A 395 -6.88 -1.17 -24.39
N ARG A 396 -7.67 -0.62 -25.31
CA ARG A 396 -7.52 -0.90 -26.75
C ARG A 396 -6.18 -0.38 -27.29
N TYR A 397 -5.80 0.82 -26.88
CA TYR A 397 -4.53 1.44 -27.27
C TYR A 397 -3.31 0.65 -26.76
N GLU A 398 -3.34 0.21 -25.50
CA GLU A 398 -2.28 -0.65 -24.94
C GLU A 398 -2.25 -2.03 -25.60
N ALA A 399 -3.41 -2.62 -25.92
CA ALA A 399 -3.47 -3.88 -26.66
C ALA A 399 -2.83 -3.76 -28.06
N GLU A 400 -3.06 -2.64 -28.76
CA GLU A 400 -2.45 -2.34 -30.05
C GLU A 400 -0.92 -2.16 -29.94
N LYS A 401 -0.43 -1.46 -28.91
CA LYS A 401 1.01 -1.27 -28.68
C LYS A 401 1.76 -2.54 -28.31
N THR A 402 1.16 -3.38 -27.47
CA THR A 402 1.81 -4.56 -26.90
C THR A 402 1.71 -5.78 -27.80
N THR A 403 0.80 -5.75 -28.78
CA THR A 403 0.53 -6.89 -29.67
C THR A 403 0.63 -6.43 -31.12
N VAL A 404 1.80 -6.69 -31.72
CA VAL A 404 2.06 -6.41 -33.14
C VAL A 404 2.30 -7.72 -33.88
N PHE A 405 1.52 -7.98 -34.92
CA PHE A 405 1.62 -9.16 -35.77
C PHE A 405 2.16 -8.83 -37.17
N GLU A 406 2.74 -9.84 -37.84
CA GLU A 406 3.29 -9.68 -39.20
C GLU A 406 2.25 -9.28 -40.26
N TRP A 407 0.96 -9.49 -39.98
CA TRP A 407 -0.15 -9.18 -40.89
C TRP A 407 -0.91 -7.91 -40.52
N ASP A 408 -0.46 -7.14 -39.52
CA ASP A 408 -1.07 -5.87 -39.18
C ASP A 408 -0.85 -4.84 -40.29
N ILE A 409 -1.89 -4.04 -40.55
CA ILE A 409 -1.86 -3.00 -41.57
C ILE A 409 -1.58 -1.68 -40.88
N PHE A 410 -0.35 -1.19 -41.01
CA PHE A 410 0.05 0.09 -40.42
C PHE A 410 -0.35 1.26 -41.32
N SER A 411 -0.85 2.32 -40.70
CA SER A 411 -0.96 3.60 -41.37
C SER A 411 0.43 4.23 -41.54
N PRO A 412 0.67 5.01 -42.62
CA PRO A 412 1.90 5.78 -42.76
C PRO A 412 2.11 6.69 -41.54
N HIS A 413 3.33 6.74 -41.00
CA HIS A 413 3.63 7.70 -39.94
C HIS A 413 3.46 9.13 -40.44
N GLN A 414 3.12 10.06 -39.55
CA GLN A 414 3.03 11.50 -39.87
C GLN A 414 4.24 12.29 -39.37
N MET A 415 5.29 11.58 -38.93
CA MET A 415 6.52 12.18 -38.41
C MET A 415 7.28 12.98 -39.47
N PRO A 416 7.89 14.13 -39.12
CA PRO A 416 8.75 14.89 -40.02
C PRO A 416 9.95 14.07 -40.54
N GLU A 417 10.39 14.30 -41.78
CA GLU A 417 11.50 13.56 -42.40
C GLU A 417 12.79 13.63 -41.56
N ASP A 418 13.11 14.80 -41.01
CA ASP A 418 14.29 14.99 -40.16
C ASP A 418 14.26 14.13 -38.89
N PHE A 419 13.09 13.99 -38.27
CA PHE A 419 12.90 13.14 -37.10
C PHE A 419 13.06 11.66 -37.46
N THR A 420 12.46 11.23 -38.59
CA THR A 420 12.60 9.84 -39.05
C THR A 420 14.04 9.47 -39.39
N LYS A 421 14.81 10.41 -39.94
CA LYS A 421 16.23 10.20 -40.24
C LYS A 421 17.05 10.00 -38.96
N GLN A 422 16.83 10.85 -37.94
CA GLN A 422 17.47 10.70 -36.64
C GLN A 422 17.12 9.35 -35.99
N LEU A 423 15.85 8.96 -36.04
CA LEU A 423 15.39 7.70 -35.49
C LEU A 423 16.06 6.50 -36.19
N LYS A 424 16.11 6.49 -37.52
CA LYS A 424 16.76 5.45 -38.31
C LYS A 424 18.26 5.33 -38.01
N ASP A 425 18.95 6.46 -37.89
CA ASP A 425 20.37 6.46 -37.56
C ASP A 425 20.64 5.96 -36.13
N LEU A 426 19.71 6.20 -35.21
CA LEU A 426 19.77 5.68 -33.84
C LEU A 426 19.52 4.16 -33.81
N LEU A 427 18.55 3.67 -34.61
CA LEU A 427 18.20 2.25 -34.71
C LEU A 427 19.29 1.40 -35.37
N LYS A 428 20.06 1.95 -36.32
CA LYS A 428 21.22 1.26 -36.93
C LYS A 428 22.30 0.84 -35.92
N ASN A 429 22.34 1.46 -34.75
CA ASN A 429 23.30 1.10 -33.69
C ASN A 429 22.93 -0.19 -32.95
N TYR A 430 21.74 -0.75 -33.21
CA TYR A 430 21.29 -2.01 -32.62
C TYR A 430 21.50 -3.16 -33.61
N ALA A 431 22.36 -4.11 -33.24
CA ALA A 431 22.77 -5.23 -34.09
C ALA A 431 21.63 -6.16 -34.56
N ASN A 432 20.45 -6.06 -33.95
CA ASN A 432 19.30 -6.92 -34.22
C ASN A 432 18.27 -6.29 -35.19
N ILE A 433 18.56 -5.10 -35.75
CA ILE A 433 17.68 -4.40 -36.70
C ILE A 433 18.34 -4.43 -38.08
N GLU A 434 17.88 -5.35 -38.94
CA GLU A 434 18.47 -5.56 -40.28
C GLU A 434 17.99 -4.55 -41.34
N TYR A 435 16.86 -3.87 -41.09
CA TYR A 435 16.27 -2.88 -42.00
C TYR A 435 15.75 -1.67 -41.21
N ALA A 436 16.40 -0.51 -41.36
CA ALA A 436 16.00 0.77 -40.78
C ALA A 436 15.70 1.81 -41.87
#